data_AF-A0A7R9PHT5-F1
#
_entry.id   AF-A0A7R9PHT5-F1
#
_cell.length_a   1.000
_cell.length_b   1.000
_cell.length_c   1.000
_cell.angle_alpha   90.00
_cell.angle_beta   90.00
_cell.angle_gamma   90.00
#
_symmetry.space_group_name_H-M   'P 1'
#
loop_
_entity.id
_entity.type
_entity.pdbx_description
1 polymer ?
#
loop_
_entity_poly.entity_id
_entity_poly.type
_entity_poly.pdbx_seq_one_letter_code
_entity_poly.pdbx_strand_id
1 'polypeptide(L)'
;MYWGYSPALDLQTEWEQRGLSGSTDELRILIVGASDGRHILKTLAQSHSHANRKLIFHVMEGSLELMARQMMLLTVALEPSQVLGLHEKTRLFLDIYGNILVRPNSARYVADKATQLIHMVTDPDYRQARMPLLKLDRLKYKERDYLENILKFWQKDGNNIFHPRAHWDSRLRRHLGTRYDSKEGIFDWDYHMRLRPLGGERINSRVPSCRRDSLMCTSLP
;
A
#
# COMPACT_ATOMS: atom_id res chain seq x y z
N MET A 1 -0.07 12.31 -6.15
CA MET A 1 -0.42 10.87 -6.22
C MET A 1 -0.90 10.46 -4.84
N TYR A 2 -2.20 10.20 -4.66
CA TYR A 2 -2.73 9.75 -3.38
C TYR A 2 -2.40 8.27 -3.21
N TRP A 3 -1.66 7.91 -2.15
CA TRP A 3 -1.39 6.53 -1.77
C TRP A 3 -2.33 6.22 -0.59
N GLY A 4 -3.50 5.66 -0.88
CA GLY A 4 -4.61 5.45 0.05
C GLY A 4 -5.48 6.70 0.26
N TYR A 5 -6.30 6.74 1.32
CA TYR A 5 -7.34 7.77 1.49
C TYR A 5 -6.80 9.15 1.89
N SER A 6 -5.52 9.26 2.23
CA SER A 6 -4.87 10.51 2.63
C SER A 6 -3.43 10.57 2.10
N PRO A 7 -2.84 11.76 1.95
CA PRO A 7 -1.41 11.88 1.67
C PRO A 7 -0.57 11.29 2.81
N ALA A 8 0.62 10.79 2.47
CA ALA A 8 1.59 10.33 3.44
C ALA A 8 2.19 11.54 4.18
N LEU A 9 2.01 11.55 5.50
CA LEU A 9 2.55 12.56 6.40
C LEU A 9 3.86 12.09 7.03
N ASP A 10 4.76 13.03 7.24
CA ASP A 10 5.91 12.86 8.12
C ASP A 10 5.53 13.24 9.54
N LEU A 11 5.48 12.24 10.40
CA LEU A 11 4.93 12.38 11.75
C LEU A 11 5.87 13.17 12.67
N GLN A 12 7.15 13.31 12.32
CA GLN A 12 8.07 14.18 13.07
C GLN A 12 7.79 15.64 12.76
N THR A 13 7.68 16.00 11.48
CA THR A 13 7.29 17.35 11.07
C THR A 13 5.96 17.78 11.72
N GLU A 14 4.95 16.91 11.70
CA GLU A 14 3.64 17.18 12.33
C GLU A 14 3.74 17.39 13.85
N TRP A 15 4.67 16.69 14.53
CA TRP A 15 4.91 16.86 15.96
C TRP A 15 5.63 18.17 16.27
N GLU A 16 6.65 18.53 15.49
CA GLU A 16 7.42 19.78 15.63
C GLU A 16 6.54 21.01 15.40
N GLN A 17 5.68 20.98 14.38
CA GLN A 17 4.76 22.09 14.05
C GLN A 17 3.72 22.37 15.13
N ARG A 18 3.35 21.35 15.93
CA ARG A 18 2.40 21.51 17.04
C ARG A 18 3.03 22.16 18.27
N GLY A 19 4.30 22.56 18.22
CA GLY A 19 5.00 23.21 19.32
C GLY A 19 5.21 22.28 20.52
N LEU A 20 5.10 20.96 20.33
CA LEU A 20 5.32 19.95 21.37
C LEU A 20 6.81 19.66 21.59
N SER A 21 7.67 20.59 21.17
CA SER A 21 9.12 20.52 21.07
C SER A 21 9.83 20.44 22.43
N GLY A 22 9.59 19.36 23.17
CA GLY A 22 10.50 18.91 24.22
C GLY A 22 11.65 18.12 23.58
N SER A 23 12.87 18.28 24.08
CA SER A 23 14.00 17.40 23.73
C SER A 23 13.74 16.01 24.30
N THR A 24 12.93 15.21 23.61
CA THR A 24 12.71 13.81 23.95
C THR A 24 13.58 12.96 23.04
N ASP A 25 14.58 12.30 23.63
CA ASP A 25 15.45 11.31 22.94
C ASP A 25 14.64 10.15 22.34
N GLU A 26 13.39 9.96 22.78
CA GLU A 26 12.45 8.96 22.29
C GLU A 26 11.11 9.60 21.92
N LEU A 27 10.61 9.35 20.71
CA LEU A 27 9.30 9.76 20.22
C LEU A 27 8.41 8.53 20.00
N ARG A 28 7.29 8.46 20.73
CA ARG A 28 6.29 7.40 20.62
C ARG A 28 5.10 7.88 19.81
N ILE A 29 4.76 7.14 18.77
CA ILE A 29 3.75 7.54 17.79
C ILE A 29 2.71 6.44 17.68
N LEU A 30 1.44 6.75 17.97
CA LEU A 30 0.32 5.85 17.76
C LEU A 30 -0.33 6.13 16.41
N ILE A 31 -0.39 5.12 15.56
CA ILE A 31 -1.03 5.13 14.25
C ILE A 31 -2.26 4.23 14.34
N VAL A 32 -3.44 4.81 14.10
CA VAL A 32 -4.72 4.09 14.15
C VAL A 32 -5.33 4.08 12.76
N GLY A 33 -5.61 2.87 12.23
CA GLY A 33 -6.33 2.69 10.98
C GLY A 33 -5.66 3.27 9.74
N ALA A 34 -4.33 3.32 9.70
CA ALA A 34 -3.62 3.80 8.52
C ALA A 34 -3.81 2.87 7.31
N SER A 35 -4.15 1.60 7.57
CA SER A 35 -4.32 0.53 6.58
C SER A 35 -3.03 0.16 5.82
N ASP A 36 -1.99 0.99 5.87
CA ASP A 36 -0.71 0.77 5.21
C ASP A 36 0.45 1.43 5.99
N GLY A 37 1.68 1.14 5.59
CA GLY A 37 2.89 1.66 6.22
C GLY A 37 3.35 3.03 5.73
N ARG A 38 2.56 3.80 4.97
CA ARG A 38 3.05 5.01 4.26
C ARG A 38 3.62 6.07 5.19
N HIS A 39 2.97 6.30 6.33
CA HIS A 39 3.40 7.31 7.31
C HIS A 39 4.72 6.91 7.96
N ILE A 40 4.88 5.61 8.24
CA ILE A 40 6.13 5.05 8.78
C ILE A 40 7.25 5.25 7.75
N LEU A 41 7.04 4.83 6.50
CA LEU A 41 8.05 4.96 5.44
C LEU A 41 8.42 6.42 5.16
N LYS A 42 7.43 7.32 5.13
CA LYS A 42 7.63 8.76 4.92
C LYS A 42 8.46 9.37 6.05
N THR A 43 8.10 9.07 7.30
CA THR A 43 8.83 9.53 8.50
C THR A 43 10.26 9.00 8.53
N LEU A 44 10.46 7.71 8.20
CA LEU A 44 11.79 7.11 8.13
C LEU A 44 12.64 7.71 6.99
N ALA A 45 12.06 7.95 5.83
CA ALA A 45 12.78 8.54 4.69
C ALA A 45 13.25 9.98 4.99
N GLN A 46 12.52 10.71 5.82
CA GLN A 46 12.85 12.08 6.22
C GLN A 46 13.58 12.17 7.57
N SER A 47 13.94 11.05 8.19
CA SER A 47 14.56 11.05 9.51
C SER A 47 15.86 11.86 9.59
N HIS A 48 16.59 11.98 8.47
CA HIS A 48 17.81 12.78 8.34
C HIS A 48 17.57 14.30 8.44
N SER A 49 16.34 14.77 8.24
CA SER A 49 15.94 16.18 8.37
C SER A 49 15.58 16.57 9.80
N HIS A 50 15.52 15.62 10.74
CA HIS A 50 15.12 15.85 12.13
C HIS A 50 16.26 15.57 13.10
N ALA A 51 16.08 16.00 14.35
CA ALA A 51 16.98 15.63 15.44
C ALA A 51 17.03 14.10 15.60
N ASN A 52 18.24 13.56 15.77
CA ASN A 52 18.46 12.13 15.94
C ASN A 52 17.79 11.65 17.23
N ARG A 53 16.74 10.84 17.08
CA ARG A 53 15.94 10.33 18.20
C ARG A 53 15.41 8.93 17.88
N LYS A 54 15.09 8.18 18.93
CA LYS A 54 14.50 6.86 18.81
C LYS A 54 13.01 6.97 18.50
N LEU A 55 12.58 6.41 17.37
CA LEU A 55 11.17 6.37 16.98
C LEU A 55 10.53 5.03 17.38
N ILE A 56 9.38 5.09 18.05
CA ILE A 56 8.58 3.91 18.39
C ILE A 56 7.19 4.08 17.79
N PHE A 57 6.88 3.28 16.76
CA PHE A 57 5.57 3.24 16.15
C PHE A 57 4.69 2.17 16.81
N HIS A 58 3.54 2.58 17.32
CA HIS A 58 2.47 1.70 17.75
C HIS A 58 1.41 1.71 16.65
N VAL A 59 1.18 0.56 16.02
CA VAL A 59 0.22 0.45 14.91
C VAL A 59 -0.99 -0.34 15.38
N MET A 60 -2.18 0.27 15.25
CA MET A 60 -3.46 -0.35 15.54
C MET A 60 -4.28 -0.41 14.25
N GLU A 61 -4.55 -1.62 13.78
CA GLU A 61 -5.33 -1.87 12.57
C GLU A 61 -6.68 -2.51 12.89
N GLY A 62 -7.68 -2.25 12.04
CA GLY A 62 -9.03 -2.79 12.21
C GLY A 62 -9.18 -4.26 11.84
N SER A 63 -8.20 -4.83 11.11
CA SER A 63 -8.22 -6.23 10.69
C SER A 63 -6.80 -6.81 10.64
N LEU A 64 -6.68 -8.12 10.87
CA LEU A 64 -5.39 -8.80 10.85
C LEU A 64 -4.86 -8.98 9.42
N GLU A 65 -5.73 -8.97 8.41
CA GLU A 65 -5.35 -8.97 6.99
C GLU A 65 -4.62 -7.68 6.62
N LEU A 66 -5.06 -6.52 7.14
CA LEU A 66 -4.38 -5.24 6.95
C LEU A 66 -3.02 -5.25 7.65
N MET A 67 -2.95 -5.80 8.86
CA MET A 67 -1.69 -5.97 9.59
C MET A 67 -0.70 -6.86 8.83
N ALA A 68 -1.15 -8.03 8.35
CA ALA A 68 -0.35 -8.94 7.53
C ALA A 68 0.18 -8.22 6.27
N ARG A 69 -0.69 -7.43 5.61
CA ARG A 69 -0.31 -6.69 4.40
C ARG A 69 0.75 -5.65 4.72
N GLN A 70 0.58 -4.91 5.81
CA GLN A 70 1.55 -3.91 6.25
C GLN A 70 2.89 -4.56 6.62
N MET A 71 2.88 -5.72 7.29
CA MET A 71 4.09 -6.49 7.56
C MET A 71 4.81 -6.88 6.27
N MET A 72 4.10 -7.45 5.29
CA MET A 72 4.67 -7.81 3.98
C MET A 72 5.27 -6.59 3.25
N LEU A 73 4.54 -5.48 3.19
CA LEU A 73 4.99 -4.26 2.51
C LEU A 73 6.21 -3.63 3.20
N LEU A 74 6.26 -3.65 4.54
CA LEU A 74 7.42 -3.19 5.30
C LEU A 74 8.61 -4.13 5.10
N THR A 75 8.40 -5.45 5.02
CA THR A 75 9.47 -6.41 4.69
C THR A 75 10.08 -6.10 3.32
N VAL A 76 9.27 -5.80 2.30
CA VAL A 76 9.76 -5.40 0.98
C VAL A 76 10.55 -4.09 1.04
N ALA A 77 10.01 -3.08 1.73
CA ALA A 77 10.64 -1.76 1.81
C ALA A 77 11.97 -1.79 2.57
N LEU A 78 12.05 -2.60 3.63
CA LEU A 78 13.23 -2.72 4.50
C LEU A 78 14.18 -3.86 4.08
N GLU A 79 13.92 -4.53 2.96
CA GLU A 79 14.82 -5.55 2.43
C GLU A 79 16.23 -4.95 2.21
N PRO A 80 17.32 -5.64 2.56
CA PRO A 80 18.66 -5.13 2.30
C PRO A 80 18.90 -4.86 0.81
N SER A 81 19.58 -3.76 0.48
CA SER A 81 19.86 -3.38 -0.91
C SER A 81 20.78 -4.35 -1.65
N GLN A 82 21.47 -5.24 -0.92
CA GLN A 82 22.27 -6.34 -1.47
C GLN A 82 21.40 -7.47 -2.01
N VAL A 83 20.17 -7.61 -1.51
CA VAL A 83 19.23 -8.67 -1.92
C VAL A 83 18.27 -8.16 -2.99
N LEU A 84 17.76 -6.94 -2.83
CA LEU A 84 16.81 -6.35 -3.76
C LEU A 84 17.21 -4.90 -4.04
N GLY A 85 17.42 -4.53 -5.31
CA GLY A 85 17.80 -3.15 -5.66
C GLY A 85 16.65 -2.16 -5.42
N LEU A 86 16.93 -0.86 -5.32
CA LEU A 86 15.90 0.17 -5.07
C LEU A 86 14.77 0.14 -6.11
N HIS A 87 15.10 0.04 -7.40
CA HIS A 87 14.10 -0.02 -8.47
C HIS A 87 13.24 -1.28 -8.40
N GLU A 88 13.84 -2.41 -8.02
CA GLU A 88 13.13 -3.68 -7.87
C GLU A 88 12.23 -3.65 -6.64
N LYS A 89 12.70 -3.12 -5.50
CA LYS A 89 11.88 -2.85 -4.32
C LYS A 89 10.65 -2.03 -4.67
N THR A 90 10.82 -0.90 -5.37
CA THR A 90 9.70 -0.03 -5.74
C THR A 90 8.70 -0.74 -6.65
N ARG A 91 9.16 -1.49 -7.65
CA ARG A 91 8.28 -2.26 -8.55
C ARG A 91 7.53 -3.35 -7.79
N LEU A 92 8.22 -4.12 -6.97
CA LEU A 92 7.65 -5.20 -6.17
C LEU A 92 6.64 -4.66 -5.15
N PHE A 93 6.99 -3.58 -4.47
CA PHE A 93 6.12 -2.89 -3.52
C PHE A 93 4.83 -2.44 -4.21
N LEU A 94 4.92 -1.76 -5.34
CA LEU A 94 3.75 -1.27 -6.08
C LEU A 94 2.89 -2.41 -6.65
N ASP A 95 3.52 -3.51 -7.10
CA ASP A 95 2.79 -4.67 -7.60
C ASP A 95 1.99 -5.33 -6.47
N ILE A 96 2.61 -5.58 -5.31
CA ILE A 96 1.94 -6.17 -4.14
C ILE A 96 0.87 -5.23 -3.55
N TYR A 97 1.15 -3.93 -3.52
CA TYR A 97 0.25 -2.94 -2.95
C TYR A 97 -0.99 -2.70 -3.82
N GLY A 98 -0.81 -2.56 -5.14
CA GLY A 98 -1.83 -2.06 -6.05
C GLY A 98 -2.65 -3.12 -6.77
N ASN A 99 -2.16 -4.36 -6.87
CA ASN A 99 -2.78 -5.37 -7.72
C ASN A 99 -3.41 -6.51 -6.92
N ILE A 100 -4.64 -6.88 -7.31
CA ILE A 100 -5.29 -8.11 -6.84
C ILE A 100 -4.58 -9.35 -7.42
N LEU A 101 -4.10 -9.24 -8.66
CA LEU A 101 -3.34 -10.27 -9.36
C LEU A 101 -1.90 -9.80 -9.52
N VAL A 102 -1.02 -10.32 -8.67
CA VAL A 102 0.41 -10.04 -8.73
C VAL A 102 1.10 -10.89 -9.79
N ARG A 103 2.22 -10.40 -10.31
CA ARG A 103 3.02 -11.12 -11.32
C ARG A 103 3.59 -12.42 -10.74
N PRO A 104 3.92 -13.44 -11.56
CA PRO A 104 4.48 -14.71 -11.06
C PRO A 104 5.71 -14.53 -10.16
N ASN A 105 6.63 -13.63 -10.52
CA ASN A 105 7.83 -13.35 -9.72
C ASN A 105 7.47 -12.74 -8.35
N SER A 106 6.55 -11.77 -8.33
CA SER A 106 6.06 -11.15 -7.09
C SER A 106 5.29 -12.14 -6.23
N ALA A 107 4.51 -13.03 -6.85
CA ALA A 107 3.79 -14.10 -6.16
C ALA A 107 4.74 -15.07 -5.47
N ARG A 108 5.83 -15.47 -6.15
CA ARG A 108 6.87 -16.31 -5.55
C ARG A 108 7.55 -15.61 -4.37
N TYR A 109 7.92 -14.34 -4.53
CA TYR A 109 8.49 -13.56 -3.43
C TYR A 109 7.52 -13.47 -2.23
N VAL A 110 6.23 -13.20 -2.48
CA VAL A 110 5.19 -13.15 -1.44
C VAL A 110 5.10 -14.49 -0.72
N ALA A 111 5.10 -15.61 -1.43
CA ALA A 111 5.07 -16.95 -0.83
C ALA A 111 6.32 -17.20 0.04
N ASP A 112 7.52 -16.90 -0.48
CA ASP A 112 8.79 -17.09 0.23
C ASP A 112 8.87 -16.22 1.51
N LYS A 113 8.40 -14.97 1.43
CA LYS A 113 8.34 -14.08 2.60
C LYS A 113 7.20 -14.41 3.54
N ALA A 114 6.09 -14.95 3.06
CA ALA A 114 5.01 -15.44 3.93
C ALA A 114 5.50 -16.58 4.83
N THR A 115 6.32 -17.50 4.32
CA THR A 115 6.99 -18.52 5.14
C THR A 115 7.84 -17.90 6.24
N GLN A 116 8.68 -16.91 5.90
CA GLN A 116 9.50 -16.20 6.88
C GLN A 116 8.63 -15.46 7.92
N LEU A 117 7.54 -14.84 7.49
CA LEU A 117 6.61 -14.13 8.37
C LEU A 117 5.88 -15.10 9.31
N ILE A 118 5.50 -16.30 8.86
CA ILE A 118 4.92 -17.33 9.72
C ILE A 118 5.88 -17.66 10.87
N HIS A 119 7.15 -17.96 10.56
CA HIS A 119 8.16 -18.21 11.59
C HIS A 119 8.34 -17.01 12.53
N MET A 120 8.32 -15.78 12.01
CA MET A 120 8.39 -14.59 12.87
C MET A 120 7.16 -14.44 13.78
N VAL A 121 5.96 -14.85 13.34
CA VAL A 121 4.74 -14.77 14.16
C VAL A 121 4.75 -15.84 15.25
N THR A 122 5.17 -17.07 14.93
CA THR A 122 5.10 -18.24 15.81
C THR A 122 6.31 -18.37 16.75
N ASP A 123 7.49 -17.95 16.33
CA ASP A 123 8.75 -18.05 17.08
C ASP A 123 9.31 -16.65 17.43
N PRO A 124 9.21 -16.23 18.71
CA PRO A 124 9.75 -14.96 19.19
C PRO A 124 11.29 -14.85 19.05
N ASP A 125 12.02 -15.95 19.22
CA ASP A 125 13.48 -15.94 19.17
C ASP A 125 13.95 -15.75 17.72
N TYR A 126 13.31 -16.46 16.78
CA TYR A 126 13.53 -16.26 15.34
C TYR A 126 13.20 -14.82 14.93
N ARG A 127 12.09 -14.25 15.42
CA ARG A 127 11.72 -12.86 15.16
C ARG A 127 12.76 -11.87 15.67
N GLN A 128 13.24 -12.06 16.90
CA GLN A 128 14.22 -11.18 17.51
C GLN A 128 15.55 -11.21 16.73
N ALA A 129 15.97 -12.38 16.24
CA ALA A 129 17.16 -12.52 15.40
C ALA A 129 17.00 -11.89 14.01
N ARG A 130 15.82 -12.01 13.39
CA ARG A 130 15.58 -11.61 12.00
C ARG A 130 15.14 -10.15 11.83
N MET A 131 14.23 -9.69 12.67
CA MET A 131 13.61 -8.36 12.59
C MET A 131 13.30 -7.82 14.00
N PRO A 132 14.32 -7.42 14.77
CA PRO A 132 14.15 -6.94 16.15
C PRO A 132 13.30 -5.66 16.27
N LEU A 133 13.10 -4.96 15.16
CA LEU A 133 12.24 -3.77 15.09
C LEU A 133 10.74 -4.11 15.15
N LEU A 134 10.35 -5.36 14.86
CA LEU A 134 8.96 -5.80 14.86
C LEU A 134 8.60 -6.47 16.18
N LYS A 135 7.68 -5.86 16.94
CA LYS A 135 7.14 -6.43 18.18
C LYS A 135 5.68 -6.82 18.01
N LEU A 136 5.36 -8.09 18.27
CA LEU A 136 3.99 -8.64 18.22
C LEU A 136 3.45 -9.00 19.61
N ASP A 137 4.11 -8.51 20.67
CA ASP A 137 3.85 -8.92 22.07
C ASP A 137 2.45 -8.54 22.54
N ARG A 138 1.84 -7.53 21.91
CA ARG A 138 0.48 -7.06 22.22
C ARG A 138 -0.62 -7.87 21.56
N LEU A 139 -0.31 -8.72 20.57
CA LEU A 139 -1.28 -9.61 19.95
C LEU A 139 -1.57 -10.81 20.86
N LYS A 140 -2.85 -11.12 21.02
CA LYS A 140 -3.34 -12.34 21.70
C LYS A 140 -2.94 -13.57 20.89
N TYR A 141 -2.83 -14.73 21.55
CA TYR A 141 -2.52 -16.00 20.88
C TYR A 141 -3.46 -16.29 19.70
N LYS A 142 -4.77 -16.14 19.90
CA LYS A 142 -5.78 -16.31 18.83
C LYS A 142 -5.55 -15.39 17.62
N GLU A 143 -5.06 -14.17 17.84
CA GLU A 143 -4.76 -13.22 16.76
C GLU A 143 -3.50 -13.63 16.00
N ARG A 144 -2.50 -14.19 16.69
CA ARG A 144 -1.28 -14.74 16.07
C ARG A 144 -1.60 -15.97 15.23
N ASP A 145 -2.44 -16.88 15.73
CA ASP A 145 -2.89 -18.06 14.98
C ASP A 145 -3.66 -17.65 13.72
N TYR A 146 -4.51 -16.63 13.82
CA TYR A 146 -5.23 -16.10 12.66
C TYR A 146 -4.28 -15.43 11.65
N LEU A 147 -3.28 -14.68 12.13
CA LEU A 147 -2.25 -14.07 11.29
C LEU A 147 -1.43 -15.14 10.56
N GLU A 148 -1.05 -16.23 11.24
CA GLU A 148 -0.40 -17.39 10.64
C GLU A 148 -1.27 -18.00 9.53
N ASN A 149 -2.58 -18.16 9.75
CA ASN A 149 -3.50 -18.68 8.74
C ASN A 149 -3.59 -17.77 7.50
N ILE A 150 -3.60 -16.44 7.68
CA ILE A 150 -3.55 -15.48 6.56
C ILE A 150 -2.25 -15.68 5.75
N LEU A 151 -1.12 -15.83 6.43
CA LEU A 151 0.18 -15.99 5.76
C LEU A 151 0.29 -17.34 5.06
N LYS A 152 -0.24 -18.43 5.63
CA LYS A 152 -0.34 -19.75 4.98
C LYS A 152 -1.16 -19.66 3.71
N PHE A 153 -2.26 -18.91 3.73
CA PHE A 153 -3.06 -18.63 2.54
C PHE A 153 -2.21 -17.96 1.42
N TRP A 154 -1.19 -17.16 1.75
CA TRP A 154 -0.28 -16.54 0.78
C TRP A 154 0.85 -17.43 0.26
N GLN A 155 1.22 -18.51 0.96
CA GLN A 155 2.28 -19.44 0.51
C GLN A 155 1.94 -20.18 -0.79
N LYS A 156 0.66 -20.21 -1.20
CA LYS A 156 0.19 -20.89 -2.42
C LYS A 156 0.62 -22.37 -2.49
N ASP A 157 0.22 -23.15 -1.50
CA ASP A 157 0.36 -24.61 -1.55
C ASP A 157 -0.72 -25.26 -2.41
N GLY A 158 -0.82 -24.90 -3.70
CA GLY A 158 -1.59 -25.63 -4.74
C GLY A 158 -3.12 -25.81 -4.57
N ASN A 159 -3.65 -25.66 -3.36
CA ASN A 159 -4.99 -26.04 -2.92
C ASN A 159 -5.90 -24.82 -2.69
N ASN A 160 -5.37 -23.63 -2.93
CA ASN A 160 -6.07 -22.40 -2.64
C ASN A 160 -6.93 -21.99 -3.85
N ILE A 161 -8.19 -22.44 -3.86
CA ILE A 161 -9.20 -22.22 -4.93
C ILE A 161 -9.72 -20.78 -4.93
N PHE A 162 -8.92 -19.80 -4.46
CA PHE A 162 -9.33 -18.41 -4.55
C PHE A 162 -9.15 -17.92 -5.99
N HIS A 163 -10.27 -17.68 -6.67
CA HIS A 163 -10.30 -17.15 -8.04
C HIS A 163 -10.73 -15.67 -8.03
N PRO A 164 -9.81 -14.72 -7.77
CA PRO A 164 -10.15 -13.30 -7.67
C PRO A 164 -10.90 -12.76 -8.89
N ARG A 165 -10.58 -13.26 -10.09
CA ARG A 165 -11.27 -12.89 -11.35
C ARG A 165 -12.75 -13.28 -11.33
N ALA A 166 -13.07 -14.51 -10.92
CA ALA A 166 -14.45 -14.98 -10.85
C ALA A 166 -15.26 -14.20 -9.80
N HIS A 167 -14.67 -13.94 -8.62
CA HIS A 167 -15.32 -13.12 -7.59
C HIS A 167 -15.50 -11.66 -8.01
N TRP A 168 -14.53 -11.09 -8.74
CA TRP A 168 -14.67 -9.75 -9.31
C TRP A 168 -15.78 -9.71 -10.35
N ASP A 169 -15.82 -10.67 -11.27
CA ASP A 169 -16.84 -10.77 -12.31
C ASP A 169 -18.25 -10.92 -11.73
N SER A 170 -18.42 -11.82 -10.76
CA SER A 170 -19.69 -12.02 -10.06
C SER A 170 -20.19 -10.75 -9.37
N ARG A 171 -19.29 -10.02 -8.68
CA ARG A 171 -19.61 -8.72 -8.08
C ARG A 171 -20.01 -7.69 -9.13
N LEU A 172 -19.31 -7.66 -10.26
CA LEU A 172 -19.58 -6.71 -11.33
C LEU A 172 -20.93 -6.98 -12.01
N ARG A 173 -21.25 -8.25 -12.28
CA ARG A 173 -22.56 -8.68 -12.80
C ARG A 173 -23.69 -8.26 -11.87
N ARG A 174 -23.51 -8.48 -10.56
CA ARG A 174 -24.51 -8.05 -9.56
C ARG A 174 -24.66 -6.51 -9.52
N HIS A 175 -23.56 -5.77 -9.64
CA HIS A 175 -23.57 -4.32 -9.56
C HIS A 175 -24.22 -3.66 -10.80
N LEU A 176 -23.86 -4.13 -12.00
CA LEU A 176 -24.37 -3.57 -13.25
C LEU A 176 -25.74 -4.15 -13.64
N GLY A 177 -26.03 -5.41 -13.32
CA GLY A 177 -27.27 -6.06 -13.72
C GLY A 177 -27.36 -6.22 -15.24
N THR A 178 -28.50 -5.84 -15.83
CA THR A 178 -28.75 -5.89 -17.30
C THR A 178 -27.75 -5.08 -18.12
N ARG A 179 -27.10 -4.11 -17.48
CA ARG A 179 -26.09 -3.22 -18.04
C ARG A 179 -24.69 -3.86 -18.12
N TYR A 180 -24.50 -5.08 -17.61
CA TYR A 180 -23.18 -5.72 -17.59
C TYR A 180 -22.60 -5.93 -19.00
N ASP A 181 -23.43 -6.25 -19.99
CA ASP A 181 -22.96 -6.48 -21.37
C ASP A 181 -22.48 -5.20 -22.06
N SER A 182 -22.89 -4.02 -21.56
CA SER A 182 -22.44 -2.70 -22.00
C SER A 182 -21.49 -2.01 -20.99
N LYS A 183 -20.83 -2.79 -20.11
CA LYS A 183 -19.98 -2.29 -19.01
C LYS A 183 -18.94 -1.26 -19.44
N GLU A 184 -18.32 -1.42 -20.62
CA GLU A 184 -17.30 -0.49 -21.11
C GLU A 184 -17.88 0.92 -21.32
N GLY A 185 -19.04 1.02 -21.98
CA GLY A 185 -19.73 2.29 -22.19
C GLY A 185 -20.25 2.90 -20.89
N ILE A 186 -20.65 2.08 -19.92
CA ILE A 186 -21.09 2.58 -18.61
C ILE A 186 -19.94 3.14 -17.79
N PHE A 187 -18.78 2.47 -17.80
CA PHE A 187 -17.62 2.98 -17.10
C PHE A 187 -17.11 4.29 -17.71
N ASP A 188 -17.11 4.39 -19.05
CA ASP A 188 -16.75 5.61 -19.75
C ASP A 188 -17.73 6.75 -19.45
N TRP A 189 -19.03 6.45 -19.46
CA TRP A 189 -20.07 7.40 -19.10
C TRP A 189 -19.98 7.85 -17.64
N ASP A 190 -19.81 6.92 -16.69
CA ASP A 190 -19.63 7.25 -15.27
C ASP A 190 -18.37 8.07 -15.04
N TYR A 191 -17.27 7.75 -15.75
CA TYR A 191 -16.04 8.54 -15.71
C TYR A 191 -16.30 9.97 -16.17
N HIS A 192 -16.88 10.15 -17.37
CA HIS A 192 -17.12 11.47 -17.93
C HIS A 192 -18.18 12.29 -17.18
N MET A 193 -19.19 11.64 -16.59
CA MET A 193 -20.32 12.33 -15.94
C MET A 193 -20.10 12.55 -14.43
N ARG A 194 -19.28 11.74 -13.76
CA ARG A 194 -19.03 11.85 -12.31
C ARG A 194 -17.64 12.41 -11.95
N LEU A 195 -16.61 12.22 -12.79
CA LEU A 195 -15.27 12.76 -12.52
C LEU A 195 -15.09 14.16 -13.10
N ARG A 196 -15.46 15.15 -12.27
CA ARG A 196 -14.97 16.54 -12.34
C ARG A 196 -13.48 16.62 -11.95
N PRO A 197 -12.76 17.71 -12.30
CA PRO A 197 -11.31 17.75 -12.31
C PRO A 197 -10.73 17.53 -10.92
N LEU A 198 -10.04 16.41 -10.73
CA LEU A 198 -9.29 16.09 -9.51
C LEU A 198 -7.97 16.89 -9.44
N GLY A 199 -8.00 18.22 -9.58
CA GLY A 199 -6.90 19.14 -9.27
C GLY A 199 -5.48 18.75 -9.72
N GLY A 200 -5.34 17.88 -10.73
CA GLY A 200 -4.09 17.31 -11.18
C GLY A 200 -3.77 17.91 -12.53
N GLU A 201 -2.84 18.86 -12.55
CA GLU A 201 -2.27 19.32 -13.82
C GLU A 201 -1.59 18.13 -14.53
N ARG A 202 -1.77 18.08 -15.85
CA ARG A 202 -1.09 17.11 -16.72
C ARG A 202 0.43 17.24 -16.54
N ILE A 203 1.05 16.26 -15.88
CA ILE A 203 2.51 16.10 -15.86
C ILE A 203 2.94 15.39 -17.17
N ASN A 204 2.73 16.02 -18.33
CA ASN A 204 3.53 15.73 -19.52
C ASN A 204 3.37 16.81 -20.61
N SER A 205 4.48 17.30 -21.13
CA SER A 205 4.57 18.40 -22.10
C SER A 205 4.57 17.98 -23.58
N ARG A 206 4.07 16.78 -23.91
CA ARG A 206 4.04 16.31 -25.30
C ARG A 206 2.63 16.38 -25.88
N VAL A 207 2.40 17.48 -26.60
CA VAL A 207 1.25 17.75 -27.46
C VAL A 207 1.15 16.68 -28.56
N PRO A 208 0.03 15.97 -28.75
CA PRO A 208 -0.31 15.43 -30.06
C PRO A 208 -0.72 16.62 -30.91
N SER A 209 0.06 16.89 -31.96
CA SER A 209 -0.17 17.98 -32.91
C SER A 209 -1.62 17.98 -33.38
N CYS A 210 -2.29 19.12 -33.14
CA CYS A 210 -3.56 19.44 -33.72
C CYS A 210 -3.42 19.44 -35.24
N ARG A 211 -4.03 18.47 -35.93
CA ARG A 211 -4.50 18.66 -37.30
C ARG A 211 -6.02 18.71 -37.25
N ARG A 212 -6.53 19.91 -37.04
CA ARG A 212 -7.81 20.34 -37.59
C ARG A 212 -7.56 21.69 -38.24
N ASP A 213 -7.03 21.61 -39.46
CA ASP A 213 -7.28 22.66 -40.42
C ASP A 213 -8.79 22.73 -40.67
N SER A 214 -9.26 23.95 -40.91
CA SER A 214 -10.63 24.36 -41.19
C SER A 214 -11.57 24.39 -39.98
N LEU A 215 -11.64 25.53 -39.29
CA LEU A 215 -12.72 26.51 -39.50
C LEU A 215 -12.55 27.69 -38.51
N MET A 216 -12.04 28.79 -39.09
CA MET A 216 -12.34 30.20 -38.80
C MET A 216 -12.84 30.58 -37.38
N CYS A 217 -11.95 31.21 -36.62
CA CYS A 217 -12.34 32.33 -35.75
C CYS A 217 -12.13 33.62 -36.53
N THR A 218 -13.18 34.40 -36.76
CA THR A 218 -13.14 35.86 -36.57
C THR A 218 -14.55 36.41 -36.42
N SER A 219 -14.67 37.25 -35.40
CA SER A 219 -15.77 38.07 -34.93
C SER A 219 -16.58 38.82 -35.99
N LEU A 220 -17.86 39.03 -35.66
CA LEU A 220 -18.75 40.12 -36.07
C LEU A 220 -18.02 41.48 -36.17
N PRO A 221 -18.53 42.40 -37.01
CA PRO A 221 -19.74 43.19 -36.67
C PRO A 221 -21.05 42.66 -37.26
#